data_AF-A0A3D5HAV5-F1
#
_entry.id   AF-A0A3D5HAV5-F1
#
_cell.length_a   1.000
_cell.length_b   1.000
_cell.length_c   1.000
_cell.angle_alpha   90.00
_cell.angle_beta   90.00
_cell.angle_gamma   90.00
#
_symmetry.space_group_name_H-M   'P 1'
#
loop_
_entity.id
_entity.type
_entity.pdbx_description
1 polymer ?
#
loop_
_entity_poly.entity_id
_entity_poly.type
_entity_poly.pdbx_seq_one_letter_code
_entity_poly.pdbx_strand_id
1 'polypeptide(L)'
;MLFFMNNRFSIGRVFAATFIAVLAFVLLTGQTTQKKSAKKSSKAPTAAARGKAVQDSLVAFRADSIQKVLLARASADSIQRKHTADSLMQWRADSLKKLQLRKMTNEAFGVGERLVFDVNYLNITAGEAVMAIPSTDSIAGRRCFRVEFTVNSTPFFSSVYKVEDRYLTFIDGEAIAPWKFEQHIREGSYRRDFIAEFDQVRHVAKTTGGQYEIPEYVHDIMSAFYYARLLDYSKMKVGEGPTLFNFYKDTSHELKVKFLGRQELEVEAGTFNTIVVEPLVREGGLFKSEGRIVIWLSDDERKIPVRVNTKVIIGSIDTELREYSGLIGPLRSRIK
;
A
#
# COMPACT_ATOMS: atom_id res chain seq x y z
N MET A 1 -22.66 46.63 15.33
CA MET A 1 -22.54 46.40 13.86
C MET A 1 -21.28 47.04 13.22
N LEU A 2 -20.33 47.65 13.96
CA LEU A 2 -19.13 48.28 13.35
C LEU A 2 -17.78 47.55 13.55
N PHE A 3 -17.69 46.57 14.44
CA PHE A 3 -16.40 45.93 14.80
C PHE A 3 -15.85 44.93 13.75
N PHE A 4 -16.60 44.65 12.69
CA PHE A 4 -16.29 43.60 11.69
C PHE A 4 -15.60 44.09 10.41
N MET A 5 -15.34 45.40 10.26
CA MET A 5 -14.88 45.96 8.97
C MET A 5 -13.35 46.15 8.86
N ASN A 6 -12.64 46.41 9.95
CA ASN A 6 -11.22 46.83 9.87
C ASN A 6 -10.16 45.70 9.86
N ASN A 7 -10.53 44.41 9.92
CA ASN A 7 -9.54 43.31 9.98
C ASN A 7 -9.51 42.38 8.74
N ARG A 8 -10.14 42.81 7.62
CA ARG A 8 -10.27 41.99 6.40
C ARG A 8 -8.96 41.64 5.68
N PHE A 9 -7.86 42.35 5.95
CA PHE A 9 -6.58 42.14 5.26
C PHE A 9 -5.56 41.27 6.01
N SER A 10 -5.68 41.10 7.33
CA SER A 10 -4.74 40.28 8.12
C SER A 10 -5.18 38.80 8.16
N ILE A 11 -6.47 38.57 8.41
CA ILE A 11 -7.06 37.24 8.62
C ILE A 11 -6.87 36.31 7.40
N GLY A 12 -7.00 36.84 6.19
CA GLY A 12 -6.93 36.06 4.94
C GLY A 12 -5.60 35.36 4.68
N ARG A 13 -4.49 35.80 5.30
CA ARG A 13 -3.17 35.13 5.14
C ARG A 13 -2.90 34.07 6.21
N VAL A 14 -3.62 34.11 7.33
CA VAL A 14 -3.57 33.06 8.37
C VAL A 14 -4.45 31.88 7.97
N PHE A 15 -5.67 32.15 7.50
CA PHE A 15 -6.60 31.11 7.04
C PHE A 15 -6.10 30.35 5.78
N ALA A 16 -5.30 31.01 4.93
CA ALA A 16 -4.76 30.38 3.72
C ALA A 16 -3.59 29.40 3.96
N ALA A 17 -3.09 29.27 5.20
CA ALA A 17 -1.86 28.55 5.52
C ALA A 17 -2.05 27.34 6.47
N THR A 18 -3.28 27.03 6.88
CA THR A 18 -3.54 26.04 7.96
C THR A 18 -4.68 25.06 7.64
N PHE A 19 -5.05 24.90 6.38
CA PHE A 19 -5.87 23.78 5.90
C PHE A 19 -5.01 22.90 4.98
N ILE A 20 -4.56 21.75 5.52
CA ILE A 20 -3.99 20.55 4.85
C ILE A 20 -2.80 20.77 3.86
N ALA A 21 -2.24 21.98 3.81
CA ALA A 21 -0.97 22.36 3.16
C ALA A 21 0.30 21.60 3.63
N VAL A 22 0.14 20.54 4.43
CA VAL A 22 1.18 19.81 5.17
C VAL A 22 1.65 18.53 4.45
N LEU A 23 1.03 18.23 3.30
CA LEU A 23 1.20 16.99 2.52
C LEU A 23 1.98 17.15 1.20
N ALA A 24 2.67 18.28 0.99
CA ALA A 24 3.09 18.75 -0.35
C ALA A 24 4.60 19.01 -0.54
N PHE A 25 5.19 19.91 0.24
CA PHE A 25 6.62 20.29 0.17
C PHE A 25 7.46 19.37 1.10
N VAL A 26 8.69 18.94 0.83
CA VAL A 26 9.72 19.25 -0.18
C VAL A 26 10.25 17.94 -0.81
N LEU A 27 10.91 17.99 -1.98
CA LEU A 27 12.20 17.33 -2.33
C LEU A 27 12.56 17.51 -3.81
N LEU A 28 13.86 17.62 -4.12
CA LEU A 28 14.38 17.66 -5.49
C LEU A 28 15.69 16.87 -5.61
N THR A 29 15.64 15.81 -6.44
CA THR A 29 16.72 15.23 -7.26
C THR A 29 18.03 14.70 -6.63
N GLY A 30 18.31 13.42 -6.90
CA GLY A 30 19.66 12.82 -6.92
C GLY A 30 19.70 11.56 -7.81
N GLN A 31 20.75 11.39 -8.63
CA GLN A 31 21.01 10.27 -9.57
C GLN A 31 22.55 10.09 -9.73
N THR A 32 23.16 9.10 -10.42
CA THR A 32 22.72 8.17 -11.49
C THR A 32 23.56 6.86 -11.48
N THR A 33 23.17 5.84 -12.24
CA THR A 33 23.89 4.54 -12.41
C THR A 33 24.64 4.42 -13.75
N GLN A 34 25.58 3.45 -13.89
CA GLN A 34 25.61 2.50 -15.04
C GLN A 34 26.64 1.32 -14.95
N LYS A 35 26.63 0.44 -15.97
CA LYS A 35 27.25 -0.93 -16.07
C LYS A 35 28.33 -1.04 -17.16
N LYS A 36 29.12 -2.14 -17.21
CA LYS A 36 29.46 -2.94 -18.46
C LYS A 36 30.19 -4.28 -18.20
N SER A 37 30.62 -5.03 -19.24
CA SER A 37 30.67 -6.52 -19.27
C SER A 37 31.61 -7.22 -20.30
N ALA A 38 31.83 -8.55 -20.14
CA ALA A 38 32.36 -9.58 -21.11
C ALA A 38 33.91 -9.57 -21.37
N LYS A 39 34.61 -10.55 -22.04
CA LYS A 39 34.32 -11.83 -22.81
C LYS A 39 35.52 -12.85 -22.58
N LYS A 40 36.06 -13.84 -23.36
CA LYS A 40 36.03 -14.40 -24.75
C LYS A 40 36.80 -15.78 -24.82
N SER A 41 36.50 -16.69 -25.80
CA SER A 41 37.43 -17.72 -26.44
C SER A 41 37.75 -19.06 -25.70
N SER A 42 38.31 -20.17 -26.28
CA SER A 42 38.68 -20.57 -27.67
C SER A 42 38.58 -22.12 -27.96
N LYS A 43 39.38 -22.75 -28.87
CA LYS A 43 39.16 -24.10 -29.49
C LYS A 43 40.43 -24.84 -30.02
N ALA A 44 40.29 -26.12 -30.46
CA ALA A 44 41.05 -26.88 -31.52
C ALA A 44 41.91 -28.14 -31.08
N PRO A 45 42.48 -29.01 -31.97
CA PRO A 45 41.95 -30.40 -32.15
C PRO A 45 42.96 -31.57 -32.47
N THR A 46 42.42 -32.75 -32.85
CA THR A 46 43.06 -33.94 -33.53
C THR A 46 44.03 -34.81 -32.68
N ALA A 47 44.47 -36.03 -33.05
CA ALA A 47 44.46 -36.80 -34.33
C ALA A 47 44.14 -38.33 -34.18
N ALA A 48 44.46 -39.18 -35.18
CA ALA A 48 44.06 -40.60 -35.34
C ALA A 48 44.99 -41.35 -36.35
N ALA A 49 45.05 -42.70 -36.53
CA ALA A 49 44.71 -43.90 -35.72
C ALA A 49 45.24 -45.21 -36.42
N ARG A 50 45.00 -46.41 -35.83
CA ARG A 50 45.24 -47.78 -36.39
C ARG A 50 44.10 -48.73 -35.92
N GLY A 51 43.85 -49.95 -36.43
CA GLY A 51 44.46 -50.78 -37.50
C GLY A 51 43.58 -52.04 -37.78
N LYS A 52 43.80 -52.77 -38.90
CA LYS A 52 42.72 -53.51 -39.61
C LYS A 52 42.57 -55.05 -39.38
N ALA A 53 43.41 -55.73 -38.59
CA ALA A 53 43.25 -57.19 -38.36
C ALA A 53 42.32 -57.54 -37.18
N VAL A 54 42.08 -56.59 -36.28
CA VAL A 54 41.11 -56.71 -35.17
C VAL A 54 39.67 -56.38 -35.63
N GLN A 55 39.49 -56.08 -36.92
CA GLN A 55 38.37 -55.30 -37.43
C GLN A 55 37.02 -55.98 -37.26
N ASP A 56 36.90 -57.27 -37.59
CA ASP A 56 35.59 -57.90 -37.80
C ASP A 56 35.03 -58.56 -36.52
N SER A 57 35.90 -59.08 -35.65
CA SER A 57 35.54 -59.38 -34.25
C SER A 57 35.20 -58.11 -33.48
N LEU A 58 35.90 -56.99 -33.75
CA LEU A 58 35.46 -55.68 -33.28
C LEU A 58 34.14 -55.25 -33.92
N VAL A 59 33.78 -55.59 -35.17
CA VAL A 59 32.48 -55.18 -35.75
C VAL A 59 31.32 -55.80 -34.98
N ALA A 60 31.36 -57.10 -34.68
CA ALA A 60 30.33 -57.76 -33.88
C ALA A 60 30.28 -57.23 -32.44
N PHE A 61 31.43 -57.12 -31.77
CA PHE A 61 31.50 -56.58 -30.40
C PHE A 61 31.11 -55.10 -30.34
N ARG A 62 31.45 -54.31 -31.38
CA ARG A 62 31.02 -52.91 -31.54
C ARG A 62 29.53 -52.82 -31.81
N ALA A 63 28.89 -53.73 -32.54
CA ALA A 63 27.44 -53.63 -32.79
C ALA A 63 26.65 -53.68 -31.47
N ASP A 64 26.89 -54.71 -30.64
CA ASP A 64 26.29 -54.83 -29.31
C ASP A 64 26.74 -53.69 -28.36
N SER A 65 28.04 -53.35 -28.34
CA SER A 65 28.53 -52.24 -27.52
C SER A 65 27.96 -50.88 -27.94
N ILE A 66 27.78 -50.61 -29.24
CA ILE A 66 27.17 -49.38 -29.77
C ILE A 66 25.69 -49.37 -29.46
N GLN A 67 24.98 -50.49 -29.56
CA GLN A 67 23.56 -50.56 -29.22
C GLN A 67 23.34 -50.40 -27.70
N LYS A 68 24.19 -50.99 -26.86
CA LYS A 68 24.21 -50.75 -25.41
C LYS A 68 24.59 -49.31 -25.06
N VAL A 69 25.57 -48.71 -25.75
CA VAL A 69 25.91 -47.28 -25.58
C VAL A 69 24.81 -46.36 -26.10
N LEU A 70 24.08 -46.71 -27.16
CA LEU A 70 22.93 -45.96 -27.65
C LEU A 70 21.75 -46.06 -26.69
N LEU A 71 21.47 -47.23 -26.13
CA LEU A 71 20.43 -47.42 -25.10
C LEU A 71 20.82 -46.72 -23.79
N ALA A 72 22.09 -46.80 -23.36
CA ALA A 72 22.60 -46.08 -22.21
C ALA A 72 22.59 -44.56 -22.42
N ARG A 73 22.90 -44.07 -23.64
CA ARG A 73 22.78 -42.65 -24.00
C ARG A 73 21.33 -42.20 -24.12
N ALA A 74 20.44 -42.99 -24.72
CA ALA A 74 19.01 -42.68 -24.77
C ALA A 74 18.38 -42.67 -23.37
N SER A 75 18.83 -43.59 -22.49
CA SER A 75 18.46 -43.62 -21.08
C SER A 75 18.99 -42.38 -20.35
N ALA A 76 20.28 -42.08 -20.45
CA ALA A 76 20.90 -40.89 -19.86
C ALA A 76 20.30 -39.58 -20.38
N ASP A 77 20.05 -39.46 -21.69
CA ASP A 77 19.29 -38.38 -22.30
C ASP A 77 17.88 -38.31 -21.74
N SER A 78 17.18 -39.44 -21.55
CA SER A 78 15.83 -39.44 -20.98
C SER A 78 15.81 -39.05 -19.49
N ILE A 79 16.84 -39.45 -18.74
CA ILE A 79 17.05 -39.11 -17.33
C ILE A 79 17.45 -37.64 -17.20
N GLN A 80 18.30 -37.11 -18.09
CA GLN A 80 18.72 -35.72 -18.08
C GLN A 80 17.62 -34.79 -18.65
N ARG A 81 16.80 -35.26 -19.60
CA ARG A 81 15.55 -34.58 -20.03
C ARG A 81 14.48 -34.61 -18.94
N LYS A 82 14.34 -35.71 -18.18
CA LYS A 82 13.49 -35.74 -16.98
C LYS A 82 14.02 -34.79 -15.93
N HIS A 83 15.26 -34.93 -15.48
CA HIS A 83 15.88 -34.04 -14.48
C HIS A 83 15.87 -32.55 -14.90
N THR A 84 15.90 -32.22 -16.19
CA THR A 84 15.71 -30.83 -16.67
C THR A 84 14.25 -30.42 -16.81
N ALA A 85 13.32 -31.33 -17.15
CA ALA A 85 11.89 -31.06 -17.07
C ALA A 85 11.44 -30.88 -15.61
N ASP A 86 11.85 -31.78 -14.71
CA ASP A 86 11.60 -31.75 -13.27
C ASP A 86 12.23 -30.50 -12.64
N SER A 87 13.47 -30.12 -13.00
CA SER A 87 14.04 -28.86 -12.51
C SER A 87 13.40 -27.61 -13.12
N LEU A 88 12.89 -27.65 -14.36
CA LEU A 88 12.08 -26.58 -14.94
C LEU A 88 10.67 -26.51 -14.33
N MET A 89 10.09 -27.63 -13.91
CA MET A 89 8.80 -27.70 -13.24
C MET A 89 8.92 -27.26 -11.78
N GLN A 90 10.00 -27.66 -11.09
CA GLN A 90 10.37 -27.16 -9.77
C GLN A 90 10.67 -25.66 -9.82
N TRP A 91 11.50 -25.19 -10.76
CA TRP A 91 11.76 -23.77 -10.97
C TRP A 91 10.48 -22.99 -11.31
N ARG A 92 9.57 -23.55 -12.11
CA ARG A 92 8.24 -22.96 -12.36
C ARG A 92 7.39 -22.93 -11.10
N ALA A 93 7.33 -24.01 -10.32
CA ALA A 93 6.57 -24.07 -9.08
C ALA A 93 7.10 -23.08 -8.05
N ASP A 94 8.42 -23.00 -7.86
CA ASP A 94 9.07 -22.05 -6.95
C ASP A 94 8.95 -20.61 -7.43
N SER A 95 8.97 -20.36 -8.75
CA SER A 95 8.70 -19.03 -9.32
C SER A 95 7.23 -18.64 -9.17
N LEU A 96 6.29 -19.55 -9.41
CA LEU A 96 4.86 -19.33 -9.18
C LEU A 96 4.54 -19.16 -7.69
N LYS A 97 5.27 -19.83 -6.80
CA LYS A 97 5.19 -19.67 -5.35
C LYS A 97 5.75 -18.31 -4.89
N LYS A 98 6.82 -17.81 -5.52
CA LYS A 98 7.28 -16.41 -5.35
C LYS A 98 6.33 -15.37 -5.94
N LEU A 99 5.44 -15.76 -6.86
CA LEU A 99 4.38 -14.90 -7.40
C LEU A 99 3.09 -14.92 -6.56
N GLN A 100 3.02 -15.72 -5.49
CA GLN A 100 1.89 -15.72 -4.56
C GLN A 100 2.08 -14.67 -3.47
N LEU A 101 1.42 -13.52 -3.65
CA LEU A 101 1.25 -12.50 -2.63
C LEU A 101 0.56 -13.07 -1.37
N ARG A 102 0.79 -12.43 -0.22
CA ARG A 102 0.14 -12.77 1.06
C ARG A 102 -1.38 -12.89 0.92
N LYS A 103 -1.99 -13.73 1.75
CA LYS A 103 -3.44 -13.78 1.97
C LYS A 103 -3.73 -13.39 3.42
N MET A 104 -4.72 -12.52 3.61
CA MET A 104 -5.17 -12.05 4.92
C MET A 104 -6.68 -12.21 5.04
N THR A 105 -7.15 -12.60 6.22
CA THR A 105 -8.59 -12.60 6.51
C THR A 105 -9.05 -11.16 6.72
N ASN A 106 -9.74 -10.58 5.76
CA ASN A 106 -10.45 -9.31 5.95
C ASN A 106 -11.83 -9.57 6.53
N GLU A 107 -11.95 -9.37 7.84
CA GLU A 107 -13.26 -9.29 8.50
C GLU A 107 -13.73 -7.85 8.73
N ALA A 108 -12.93 -6.83 8.43
CA ALA A 108 -13.17 -5.46 8.88
C ALA A 108 -14.12 -4.65 7.98
N PHE A 109 -13.94 -4.72 6.66
CA PHE A 109 -14.59 -3.83 5.68
C PHE A 109 -14.95 -4.54 4.37
N GLY A 110 -15.86 -3.96 3.58
CA GLY A 110 -16.18 -4.47 2.25
C GLY A 110 -17.12 -3.57 1.46
N VAL A 111 -17.55 -4.03 0.28
CA VAL A 111 -18.41 -3.27 -0.64
C VAL A 111 -19.72 -2.89 0.03
N GLY A 112 -20.12 -1.62 -0.12
CA GLY A 112 -21.28 -1.02 0.53
C GLY A 112 -20.93 -0.17 1.75
N GLU A 113 -19.76 -0.39 2.38
CA GLU A 113 -19.31 0.44 3.50
C GLU A 113 -19.24 1.91 3.09
N ARG A 114 -19.96 2.78 3.81
CA ARG A 114 -19.84 4.24 3.72
C ARG A 114 -19.90 4.85 5.11
N LEU A 115 -18.90 5.67 5.42
CA LEU A 115 -18.68 6.36 6.69
C LEU A 115 -18.57 7.87 6.42
N VAL A 116 -19.22 8.70 7.24
CA VAL A 116 -19.20 10.16 7.09
C VAL A 116 -18.83 10.83 8.40
N PHE A 117 -18.07 11.91 8.29
CA PHE A 117 -17.47 12.60 9.42
C PHE A 117 -17.63 14.10 9.28
N ASP A 118 -17.89 14.77 10.40
CA ASP A 118 -17.75 16.22 10.49
C ASP A 118 -16.28 16.55 10.76
N VAL A 119 -15.73 17.45 9.94
CA VAL A 119 -14.35 17.96 10.08
C VAL A 119 -14.41 19.28 10.82
N ASN A 120 -14.18 19.22 12.13
CA ASN A 120 -14.24 20.37 13.02
C ASN A 120 -12.86 21.04 13.17
N TYR A 121 -12.84 22.37 13.17
CA TYR A 121 -11.66 23.18 13.48
C TYR A 121 -12.02 24.17 14.58
N LEU A 122 -11.28 24.14 15.70
CA LEU A 122 -11.55 24.96 16.89
C LEU A 122 -13.03 24.90 17.35
N ASN A 123 -13.61 23.70 17.38
CA ASN A 123 -15.00 23.41 17.74
C ASN A 123 -16.08 23.95 16.76
N ILE A 124 -15.71 24.28 15.51
CA ILE A 124 -16.67 24.69 14.47
C ILE A 124 -16.53 23.75 13.25
N THR A 125 -17.65 23.23 12.75
CA THR A 125 -17.70 22.33 11.59
C THR A 125 -17.28 23.03 10.30
N ALA A 126 -16.06 22.77 9.86
CA ALA A 126 -15.43 23.41 8.71
C ALA A 126 -15.62 22.61 7.41
N GLY A 127 -15.83 21.30 7.50
CA GLY A 127 -16.07 20.44 6.34
C GLY A 127 -16.77 19.13 6.68
N GLU A 128 -17.03 18.35 5.64
CA GLU A 128 -17.46 16.96 5.70
C GLU A 128 -16.38 16.08 5.06
N ALA A 129 -16.09 14.94 5.66
CA ALA A 129 -15.29 13.88 5.06
C ALA A 129 -16.13 12.61 4.86
N VAL A 130 -15.90 11.88 3.77
CA VAL A 130 -16.62 10.64 3.43
C VAL A 130 -15.62 9.58 3.00
N MET A 131 -15.63 8.41 3.65
CA MET A 131 -14.98 7.19 3.17
C MET A 131 -16.05 6.23 2.63
N ALA A 132 -15.83 5.64 1.46
CA ALA A 132 -16.77 4.71 0.84
C ALA A 132 -16.07 3.57 0.06
N ILE A 133 -16.72 2.41 0.01
CA ILE A 133 -16.33 1.28 -0.85
C ILE A 133 -17.50 0.96 -1.81
N PRO A 134 -17.72 1.77 -2.86
CA PRO A 134 -18.87 1.59 -3.76
C PRO A 134 -18.80 0.30 -4.60
N SER A 135 -17.62 -0.25 -4.87
CA SER A 135 -17.45 -1.41 -5.76
C SER A 135 -16.19 -2.25 -5.45
N THR A 136 -16.04 -3.35 -6.18
CA THR A 136 -14.73 -3.97 -6.42
C THR A 136 -14.44 -4.03 -7.90
N ASP A 137 -13.24 -3.61 -8.28
CA ASP A 137 -12.73 -3.65 -9.65
C ASP A 137 -11.73 -4.82 -9.83
N SER A 138 -11.24 -5.03 -11.06
CA SER A 138 -10.21 -6.03 -11.39
C SER A 138 -8.95 -5.34 -11.89
N ILE A 139 -7.85 -5.42 -11.12
CA ILE A 139 -6.54 -4.89 -11.51
C ILE A 139 -5.52 -6.02 -11.49
N ALA A 140 -4.69 -6.10 -12.54
CA ALA A 140 -3.70 -7.18 -12.73
C ALA A 140 -4.29 -8.61 -12.63
N GLY A 141 -5.60 -8.78 -12.91
CA GLY A 141 -6.31 -10.06 -12.78
C GLY A 141 -6.71 -10.42 -11.35
N ARG A 142 -6.58 -9.49 -10.39
CA ARG A 142 -6.97 -9.66 -8.99
C ARG A 142 -8.13 -8.73 -8.65
N ARG A 143 -9.04 -9.20 -7.78
CA ARG A 143 -10.18 -8.41 -7.30
C ARG A 143 -9.70 -7.40 -6.26
N CYS A 144 -9.99 -6.12 -6.47
CA CYS A 144 -9.59 -5.03 -5.59
C CYS A 144 -10.82 -4.29 -5.06
N PHE A 145 -10.84 -3.93 -3.77
CA PHE A 145 -11.79 -2.97 -3.23
C PHE A 145 -11.47 -1.58 -3.78
N ARG A 146 -12.46 -0.95 -4.42
CA ARG A 146 -12.38 0.46 -4.83
C ARG A 146 -12.75 1.30 -3.62
N VAL A 147 -11.77 1.93 -2.98
CA VAL A 147 -11.96 2.78 -1.81
C VAL A 147 -11.86 4.24 -2.24
N GLU A 148 -12.93 4.99 -2.04
CA GLU A 148 -12.99 6.42 -2.27
C GLU A 148 -12.98 7.17 -0.93
N PHE A 149 -12.22 8.26 -0.86
CA PHE A 149 -12.22 9.18 0.28
C PHE A 149 -12.25 10.62 -0.22
N THR A 150 -13.18 11.42 0.29
CA THR A 150 -13.32 12.83 -0.10
C THR A 150 -13.43 13.73 1.11
N VAL A 151 -12.85 14.93 1.04
CA VAL A 151 -12.97 15.98 2.08
C VAL A 151 -13.42 17.27 1.41
N ASN A 152 -14.55 17.83 1.85
CA ASN A 152 -15.12 19.04 1.26
C ASN A 152 -15.41 20.08 2.36
N SER A 153 -15.04 21.34 2.17
CA SER A 153 -15.40 22.41 3.11
C SER A 153 -16.91 22.72 3.05
N THR A 154 -17.55 23.05 4.18
CA THR A 154 -18.98 23.42 4.19
C THR A 154 -19.23 24.69 3.36
N PRO A 155 -20.45 24.96 2.87
CA PRO A 155 -20.74 26.18 2.10
C PRO A 155 -20.38 27.48 2.84
N PHE A 156 -20.50 27.48 4.18
CA PHE A 156 -20.10 28.59 5.03
C PHE A 156 -18.57 28.80 5.01
N PHE A 157 -17.79 27.75 5.29
CA PHE A 157 -16.32 27.83 5.31
C PHE A 157 -15.69 27.98 3.92
N SER A 158 -16.34 27.48 2.86
CA SER A 158 -15.90 27.63 1.47
C SER A 158 -15.75 29.10 1.03
N SER A 159 -16.42 30.04 1.72
CA SER A 159 -16.26 31.48 1.50
C SER A 159 -14.95 32.07 2.05
N VAL A 160 -14.28 31.35 2.96
CA VAL A 160 -13.02 31.73 3.62
C VAL A 160 -11.85 30.89 3.08
N TYR A 161 -12.04 29.57 3.00
CA TYR A 161 -11.09 28.64 2.38
C TYR A 161 -11.84 27.43 1.85
N LYS A 162 -11.77 27.20 0.53
CA LYS A 162 -12.45 26.07 -0.13
C LYS A 162 -11.55 24.83 -0.15
N VAL A 163 -12.09 23.66 0.20
CA VAL A 163 -11.44 22.36 0.04
C VAL A 163 -12.39 21.43 -0.73
N GLU A 164 -11.88 20.71 -1.73
CA GLU A 164 -12.60 19.71 -2.56
C GLU A 164 -11.70 18.51 -2.86
N ASP A 165 -11.13 17.93 -1.80
CA ASP A 165 -10.08 16.93 -1.87
C ASP A 165 -10.63 15.53 -2.14
N ARG A 166 -9.92 14.76 -2.99
CA ARG A 166 -10.33 13.40 -3.39
C ARG A 166 -9.16 12.44 -3.45
N TYR A 167 -9.39 11.26 -2.91
CA TYR A 167 -8.45 10.15 -2.79
C TYR A 167 -9.17 8.88 -3.28
N LEU A 168 -8.46 8.04 -4.03
CA LEU A 168 -8.97 6.78 -4.54
C LEU A 168 -7.86 5.74 -4.47
N THR A 169 -8.07 4.63 -3.76
CA THR A 169 -7.15 3.49 -3.73
C THR A 169 -7.85 2.20 -4.13
N PHE A 170 -7.12 1.32 -4.79
CA PHE A 170 -7.58 0.00 -5.21
C PHE A 170 -6.83 -1.07 -4.42
N ILE A 171 -7.42 -1.52 -3.32
CA ILE A 171 -6.80 -2.42 -2.34
C ILE A 171 -7.08 -3.87 -2.72
N ASP A 172 -6.04 -4.69 -2.87
CA ASP A 172 -6.18 -6.12 -3.15
C ASP A 172 -7.06 -6.86 -2.15
N GLY A 173 -8.04 -7.63 -2.64
CA GLY A 173 -9.03 -8.29 -1.80
C GLY A 173 -8.52 -9.46 -0.94
N GLU A 174 -7.32 -9.97 -1.20
CA GLU A 174 -6.68 -10.99 -0.36
C GLU A 174 -5.38 -10.49 0.29
N ALA A 175 -4.56 -9.76 -0.47
CA ALA A 175 -3.25 -9.29 -0.02
C ALA A 175 -3.34 -7.99 0.78
N ILE A 176 -4.47 -7.28 0.75
CA ILE A 176 -4.70 -6.03 1.48
C ILE A 176 -3.51 -5.09 1.28
N ALA A 177 -3.20 -4.82 0.02
CA ALA A 177 -2.12 -3.95 -0.44
C ALA A 177 -2.60 -3.22 -1.70
N PRO A 178 -2.19 -1.97 -1.96
CA PRO A 178 -2.69 -1.21 -3.09
C PRO A 178 -2.09 -1.70 -4.41
N TRP A 179 -2.88 -1.64 -5.47
CA TRP A 179 -2.43 -1.75 -6.87
C TRP A 179 -2.39 -0.39 -7.57
N LYS A 180 -3.25 0.55 -7.16
CA LYS A 180 -3.29 1.92 -7.68
C LYS A 180 -3.79 2.88 -6.59
N PHE A 181 -3.20 4.06 -6.54
CA PHE A 181 -3.60 5.20 -5.71
C PHE A 181 -3.69 6.45 -6.58
N GLU A 182 -4.73 7.25 -6.39
CA GLU A 182 -4.98 8.53 -7.06
C GLU A 182 -5.33 9.58 -6.01
N GLN A 183 -4.80 10.79 -6.18
CA GLN A 183 -4.97 11.93 -5.28
C GLN A 183 -5.21 13.20 -6.10
N HIS A 184 -6.25 13.95 -5.75
CA HIS A 184 -6.62 15.23 -6.33
C HIS A 184 -6.84 16.25 -5.21
N ILE A 185 -5.83 17.07 -4.92
CA ILE A 185 -5.89 18.12 -3.89
C ILE A 185 -6.44 19.41 -4.49
N ARG A 186 -7.42 20.05 -3.84
CA ARG A 186 -8.14 21.24 -4.31
C ARG A 186 -8.42 22.24 -3.18
N GLU A 187 -7.36 22.83 -2.66
CA GLU A 187 -7.35 23.66 -1.44
C GLU A 187 -7.10 25.14 -1.77
N GLY A 188 -8.08 26.03 -1.58
CA GLY A 188 -7.94 27.47 -1.88
C GLY A 188 -7.47 27.71 -3.32
N SER A 189 -6.24 28.17 -3.50
CA SER A 189 -5.52 28.27 -4.78
C SER A 189 -4.54 27.12 -5.07
N TYR A 190 -4.20 26.29 -4.08
CA TYR A 190 -3.29 25.15 -4.22
C TYR A 190 -3.97 23.99 -4.95
N ARG A 191 -3.24 23.38 -5.89
CA ARG A 191 -3.72 22.30 -6.76
C ARG A 191 -2.62 21.27 -6.94
N ARG A 192 -2.95 20.00 -6.77
CA ARG A 192 -2.05 18.88 -7.06
C ARG A 192 -2.84 17.67 -7.51
N ASP A 193 -2.31 17.00 -8.53
CA ASP A 193 -2.76 15.69 -8.98
C ASP A 193 -1.59 14.71 -8.90
N PHE A 194 -1.83 13.53 -8.34
CA PHE A 194 -0.81 12.50 -8.17
C PHE A 194 -1.43 11.11 -8.36
N ILE A 195 -0.74 10.25 -9.10
CA ILE A 195 -1.14 8.85 -9.30
C ILE A 195 0.08 7.98 -9.01
N ALA A 196 -0.11 6.85 -8.35
CA ALA A 196 0.87 5.79 -8.17
C ALA A 196 0.25 4.43 -8.53
N GLU A 197 0.91 3.68 -9.40
CA GLU A 197 0.61 2.29 -9.76
C GLU A 197 1.67 1.39 -9.08
N PHE A 198 1.22 0.39 -8.33
CA PHE A 198 2.09 -0.44 -7.49
C PHE A 198 2.18 -1.86 -8.07
N ASP A 199 3.34 -2.21 -8.62
CA ASP A 199 3.68 -3.59 -8.95
C ASP A 199 4.23 -4.26 -7.69
N GLN A 200 3.32 -4.74 -6.83
CA GLN A 200 3.64 -5.43 -5.58
C GLN A 200 4.47 -6.71 -5.79
N VAL A 201 4.47 -7.26 -7.01
CA VAL A 201 5.20 -8.47 -7.41
C VAL A 201 6.63 -8.17 -7.88
N ARG A 202 6.83 -7.10 -8.63
CA ARG A 202 8.17 -6.65 -9.07
C ARG A 202 8.83 -5.66 -8.11
N HIS A 203 8.12 -5.27 -7.05
CA HIS A 203 8.58 -4.33 -6.04
C HIS A 203 8.91 -2.94 -6.63
N VAL A 204 8.00 -2.45 -7.48
CA VAL A 204 8.11 -1.14 -8.17
C VAL A 204 6.83 -0.31 -8.00
N ALA A 205 6.98 0.96 -7.65
CA ALA A 205 5.93 1.98 -7.83
C ALA A 205 6.23 2.85 -9.06
N LYS A 206 5.24 3.02 -9.94
CA LYS A 206 5.28 3.93 -11.10
C LYS A 206 4.31 5.07 -10.84
N THR A 207 4.79 6.31 -10.83
CA THR A 207 4.00 7.49 -10.45
C THR A 207 3.97 8.55 -11.55
N THR A 208 3.21 9.62 -11.37
CA THR A 208 3.29 10.82 -12.22
C THR A 208 4.64 11.55 -12.14
N GLY A 209 5.47 11.27 -11.13
CA GLY A 209 6.79 11.87 -10.94
C GLY A 209 7.98 11.00 -11.37
N GLY A 210 7.80 9.68 -11.53
CA GLY A 210 8.90 8.77 -11.87
C GLY A 210 8.58 7.29 -11.64
N GLN A 211 9.63 6.47 -11.50
CA GLN A 211 9.53 5.06 -11.13
C GLN A 211 10.54 4.76 -10.03
N TYR A 212 10.10 4.05 -8.99
CA TYR A 212 10.80 3.89 -7.72
C TYR A 212 10.74 2.43 -7.25
N GLU A 213 11.80 1.96 -6.62
CA GLU A 213 11.80 0.67 -5.91
C GLU A 213 11.02 0.81 -4.59
N ILE A 214 10.27 -0.22 -4.23
CA ILE A 214 9.42 -0.25 -3.03
C ILE A 214 9.62 -1.55 -2.25
N PRO A 215 9.41 -1.58 -0.93
CA PRO A 215 9.42 -2.81 -0.14
C PRO A 215 8.18 -3.67 -0.43
N GLU A 216 8.25 -4.95 -0.02
CA GLU A 216 7.12 -5.88 -0.11
C GLU A 216 5.91 -5.37 0.69
N TYR A 217 4.72 -5.33 0.07
CA TYR A 217 3.49 -4.75 0.61
C TYR A 217 3.65 -3.30 1.09
N VAL A 218 4.23 -2.43 0.26
CA VAL A 218 4.14 -0.99 0.50
C VAL A 218 2.68 -0.52 0.37
N HIS A 219 2.29 0.44 1.20
CA HIS A 219 0.94 0.99 1.26
C HIS A 219 0.90 2.49 0.92
N ASP A 220 -0.10 2.96 0.17
CA ASP A 220 -0.52 4.37 0.23
C ASP A 220 -1.22 4.68 1.57
N ILE A 221 -1.49 5.96 1.88
CA ILE A 221 -2.13 6.37 3.14
C ILE A 221 -3.45 5.63 3.43
N MET A 222 -4.34 5.54 2.43
CA MET A 222 -5.65 4.92 2.60
C MET A 222 -5.51 3.41 2.78
N SER A 223 -4.69 2.76 1.95
CA SER A 223 -4.44 1.32 2.08
C SER A 223 -3.72 0.94 3.38
N ALA A 224 -2.89 1.83 3.96
CA ALA A 224 -2.26 1.65 5.26
C ALA A 224 -3.30 1.75 6.39
N PHE A 225 -4.21 2.72 6.30
CA PHE A 225 -5.33 2.86 7.23
C PHE A 225 -6.24 1.63 7.21
N TYR A 226 -6.65 1.19 6.02
CA TYR A 226 -7.50 0.01 5.86
C TYR A 226 -6.80 -1.30 6.31
N TYR A 227 -5.48 -1.42 6.12
CA TYR A 227 -4.70 -2.52 6.70
C TYR A 227 -4.65 -2.49 8.23
N ALA A 228 -4.56 -1.31 8.85
CA ALA A 228 -4.54 -1.18 10.30
C ALA A 228 -5.83 -1.73 10.96
N ARG A 229 -6.97 -1.71 10.25
CA ARG A 229 -8.25 -2.29 10.71
C ARG A 229 -8.22 -3.82 10.83
N LEU A 230 -7.28 -4.51 10.19
CA LEU A 230 -7.09 -5.97 10.29
C LEU A 230 -6.15 -6.39 11.44
N LEU A 231 -5.49 -5.46 12.13
CA LEU A 231 -4.53 -5.78 13.18
C LEU A 231 -5.22 -6.26 14.47
N ASP A 232 -4.61 -7.23 15.16
CA ASP A 232 -5.04 -7.72 16.47
C ASP A 232 -4.47 -6.87 17.61
N TYR A 233 -5.28 -5.93 18.12
CA TYR A 233 -4.96 -5.08 19.27
C TYR A 233 -5.39 -5.69 20.62
N SER A 234 -5.79 -6.96 20.68
CA SER A 234 -6.24 -7.60 21.94
C SER A 234 -5.11 -7.79 22.96
N LYS A 235 -3.88 -8.02 22.47
CA LYS A 235 -2.70 -8.37 23.29
C LYS A 235 -1.59 -7.31 23.29
N MET A 236 -1.74 -6.23 22.53
CA MET A 236 -0.74 -5.16 22.45
C MET A 236 -0.72 -4.32 23.74
N LYS A 237 0.47 -3.96 24.21
CA LYS A 237 0.66 -3.00 25.30
C LYS A 237 0.82 -1.58 24.75
N VAL A 238 0.53 -0.58 25.59
CA VAL A 238 0.70 0.83 25.22
C VAL A 238 2.15 1.10 24.80
N GLY A 239 2.34 1.67 23.62
CA GLY A 239 3.65 1.93 23.01
C GLY A 239 4.17 0.81 22.09
N GLU A 240 3.59 -0.39 22.13
CA GLU A 240 3.81 -1.44 21.12
C GLU A 240 3.06 -1.10 19.82
N GLY A 241 3.18 -1.95 18.79
CA GLY A 241 2.53 -1.77 17.50
C GLY A 241 3.46 -2.13 16.32
N PRO A 242 2.92 -2.65 15.21
CA PRO A 242 3.71 -3.10 14.07
C PRO A 242 4.24 -1.93 13.24
N THR A 243 5.37 -2.17 12.56
CA THR A 243 5.84 -1.33 11.46
C THR A 243 5.36 -1.91 10.14
N LEU A 244 4.83 -1.04 9.27
CA LEU A 244 4.59 -1.28 7.85
C LEU A 244 5.33 -0.22 7.03
N PHE A 245 5.34 -0.34 5.70
CA PHE A 245 5.94 0.69 4.84
C PHE A 245 4.87 1.51 4.12
N ASN A 246 4.96 2.84 4.21
CA ASN A 246 4.12 3.78 3.50
C ASN A 246 4.88 4.42 2.34
N PHE A 247 4.33 4.38 1.12
CA PHE A 247 4.86 5.08 -0.04
C PHE A 247 4.25 6.48 -0.16
N TYR A 248 5.10 7.49 -0.35
CA TYR A 248 4.71 8.88 -0.46
C TYR A 248 5.64 9.65 -1.40
N LYS A 249 5.06 10.35 -2.38
CA LYS A 249 5.72 11.04 -3.51
C LYS A 249 6.59 10.10 -4.37
N ASP A 250 7.78 9.80 -3.86
CA ASP A 250 8.91 9.15 -4.50
C ASP A 250 9.59 8.11 -3.59
N THR A 251 9.23 8.06 -2.30
CA THR A 251 10.00 7.36 -1.27
C THR A 251 9.10 6.45 -0.42
N SER A 252 9.68 5.34 0.05
CA SER A 252 9.03 4.42 1.00
C SER A 252 9.55 4.67 2.41
N HIS A 253 8.65 4.85 3.37
CA HIS A 253 8.97 5.21 4.76
C HIS A 253 8.45 4.16 5.75
N GLU A 254 9.22 3.88 6.81
CA GLU A 254 8.69 3.12 7.95
C GLU A 254 7.56 3.90 8.63
N LEU A 255 6.39 3.25 8.73
CA LEU A 255 5.22 3.69 9.47
C LEU A 255 4.93 2.70 10.62
N LYS A 256 5.17 3.11 11.87
CA LYS A 256 4.73 2.33 13.03
C LYS A 256 3.32 2.72 13.43
N VAL A 257 2.39 1.76 13.46
CA VAL A 257 1.03 1.95 13.97
C VAL A 257 1.05 1.69 15.47
N LYS A 258 1.38 2.71 16.27
CA LYS A 258 1.59 2.58 17.72
C LYS A 258 0.25 2.53 18.45
N PHE A 259 0.02 1.50 19.25
CA PHE A 259 -1.14 1.39 20.13
C PHE A 259 -0.97 2.31 21.35
N LEU A 260 -1.98 3.12 21.65
CA LEU A 260 -2.00 4.07 22.78
C LEU A 260 -2.87 3.60 23.95
N GLY A 261 -3.78 2.65 23.74
CA GLY A 261 -4.68 2.14 24.78
C GLY A 261 -6.12 1.99 24.28
N ARG A 262 -7.06 1.96 25.23
CA ARG A 262 -8.50 1.91 24.99
C ARG A 262 -9.19 3.09 25.66
N GLN A 263 -10.27 3.56 25.06
CA GLN A 263 -11.05 4.69 25.55
C GLN A 263 -12.53 4.52 25.18
N GLU A 264 -13.44 4.99 26.05
CA GLU A 264 -14.82 5.25 25.68
C GLU A 264 -14.93 6.65 25.06
N LEU A 265 -15.61 6.75 23.91
CA LEU A 265 -15.75 7.99 23.15
C LEU A 265 -17.18 8.16 22.64
N GLU A 266 -17.76 9.33 22.90
CA GLU A 266 -19.05 9.77 22.38
C GLU A 266 -18.85 10.71 21.17
N VAL A 267 -19.63 10.49 20.12
CA VAL A 267 -19.73 11.31 18.89
C VAL A 267 -21.20 11.30 18.42
N GLU A 268 -21.57 12.05 17.36
CA GLU A 268 -22.98 12.06 16.88
C GLU A 268 -23.48 10.66 16.47
N ALA A 269 -22.61 9.79 15.95
CA ALA A 269 -22.93 8.37 15.71
C ALA A 269 -23.18 7.54 16.98
N GLY A 270 -23.07 8.11 18.18
CA GLY A 270 -23.26 7.49 19.50
C GLY A 270 -21.97 7.22 20.27
N THR A 271 -22.07 6.47 21.36
CA THR A 271 -20.94 6.14 22.24
C THR A 271 -20.31 4.79 21.87
N PHE A 272 -18.98 4.73 21.85
CA PHE A 272 -18.21 3.55 21.44
C PHE A 272 -17.07 3.25 22.41
N ASN A 273 -16.86 1.96 22.69
CA ASN A 273 -15.55 1.46 23.11
C ASN A 273 -14.59 1.54 21.92
N THR A 274 -13.39 2.06 22.13
CA THR A 274 -12.43 2.31 21.05
C THR A 274 -11.00 1.87 21.38
N ILE A 275 -10.30 1.42 20.34
CA ILE A 275 -8.85 1.24 20.25
C ILE A 275 -8.24 2.58 19.83
N VAL A 276 -7.26 3.08 20.59
CA VAL A 276 -6.56 4.32 20.26
C VAL A 276 -5.19 4.01 19.64
N VAL A 277 -4.91 4.57 18.46
CA VAL A 277 -3.63 4.39 17.74
C VAL A 277 -3.02 5.71 17.24
N GLU A 278 -1.72 5.69 17.02
CA GLU A 278 -0.89 6.83 16.60
C GLU A 278 0.03 6.39 15.44
N PRO A 279 -0.21 6.85 14.19
CA PRO A 279 0.69 6.60 13.07
C PRO A 279 2.00 7.39 13.22
N LEU A 280 3.12 6.71 13.40
CA LEU A 280 4.45 7.31 13.57
C LEU A 280 5.37 7.02 12.38
N VAL A 281 5.78 8.09 11.68
CA VAL A 281 6.85 8.04 10.67
C VAL A 281 8.18 8.42 11.33
N ARG A 282 9.26 7.71 11.00
CA ARG A 282 10.61 8.11 11.42
C ARG A 282 11.08 9.38 10.71
N GLU A 283 11.25 9.31 9.39
CA GLU A 283 11.81 10.40 8.57
C GLU A 283 11.18 10.50 7.18
N GLY A 284 11.14 11.72 6.62
CA GLY A 284 10.73 12.06 5.25
C GLY A 284 9.24 11.91 4.92
N GLY A 285 8.58 10.91 5.49
CA GLY A 285 7.22 10.53 5.14
C GLY A 285 6.14 11.42 5.73
N LEU A 286 4.96 11.32 5.11
CA LEU A 286 3.69 11.99 5.39
C LEU A 286 3.60 12.65 6.78
N PHE A 287 3.43 11.82 7.81
CA PHE A 287 3.04 12.26 9.15
C PHE A 287 4.15 12.99 9.94
N LYS A 288 5.37 13.16 9.40
CA LYS A 288 6.44 13.94 10.06
C LYS A 288 6.17 15.45 9.99
N SER A 289 5.52 15.95 8.94
CA SER A 289 5.15 17.36 8.82
C SER A 289 3.79 17.66 9.48
N GLU A 290 2.86 16.70 9.51
CA GLU A 290 1.45 16.90 9.93
C GLU A 290 1.23 17.09 11.44
N GLY A 291 2.31 17.06 12.24
CA GLY A 291 2.24 17.19 13.69
C GLY A 291 1.91 15.87 14.37
N ARG A 292 0.88 15.84 15.21
CA ARG A 292 0.46 14.62 15.93
C ARG A 292 -0.92 14.19 15.48
N ILE A 293 -1.03 13.00 14.92
CA ILE A 293 -2.30 12.35 14.58
C ILE A 293 -2.61 11.27 15.61
N VAL A 294 -3.84 11.24 16.11
CA VAL A 294 -4.38 10.17 16.95
C VAL A 294 -5.71 9.71 16.36
N ILE A 295 -5.92 8.40 16.30
CA ILE A 295 -7.08 7.76 15.68
C ILE A 295 -7.74 6.86 16.72
N TRP A 296 -9.06 7.01 16.88
CA TRP A 296 -9.91 6.13 17.67
C TRP A 296 -10.68 5.23 16.71
N LEU A 297 -10.43 3.92 16.77
CA LEU A 297 -11.11 2.88 15.99
C LEU A 297 -12.11 2.13 16.89
N SER A 298 -13.23 1.62 16.37
CA SER A 298 -14.13 0.75 17.15
C SER A 298 -13.38 -0.49 17.69
N ASP A 299 -13.52 -0.79 18.99
CA ASP A 299 -12.90 -1.98 19.62
C ASP A 299 -13.73 -3.23 19.33
N ASP A 300 -13.82 -3.59 18.05
CA ASP A 300 -14.50 -4.77 17.53
C ASP A 300 -13.83 -5.28 16.24
N GLU A 301 -14.48 -6.20 15.52
CA GLU A 301 -13.91 -6.73 14.28
C GLU A 301 -13.95 -5.70 13.13
N ARG A 302 -14.87 -4.72 13.16
CA ARG A 302 -15.06 -3.71 12.10
C ARG A 302 -13.91 -2.70 12.07
N LYS A 303 -13.49 -2.25 13.27
CA LYS A 303 -12.51 -1.17 13.52
C LYS A 303 -12.75 0.04 12.63
N ILE A 304 -14.00 0.51 12.54
CA ILE A 304 -14.29 1.77 11.84
C ILE A 304 -13.63 2.91 12.64
N PRO A 305 -13.10 3.95 11.98
CA PRO A 305 -12.70 5.16 12.69
C PRO A 305 -13.95 5.82 13.29
N VAL A 306 -13.87 6.17 14.57
CA VAL A 306 -14.87 6.93 15.32
C VAL A 306 -14.42 8.39 15.43
N ARG A 307 -13.11 8.64 15.59
CA ARG A 307 -12.51 9.98 15.57
C ARG A 307 -11.07 9.96 15.05
N VAL A 308 -10.67 11.06 14.41
CA VAL A 308 -9.27 11.42 14.13
C VAL A 308 -9.00 12.82 14.67
N ASN A 309 -8.01 12.96 15.55
CA ASN A 309 -7.49 14.26 16.00
C ASN A 309 -6.13 14.51 15.33
N THR A 310 -5.97 15.67 14.70
CA THR A 310 -4.71 16.13 14.13
C THR A 310 -4.32 17.46 14.78
N LYS A 311 -3.22 17.47 15.54
CA LYS A 311 -2.66 18.69 16.14
C LYS A 311 -1.77 19.43 15.15
N VAL A 312 -2.27 20.56 14.66
CA VAL A 312 -1.59 21.48 13.74
C VAL A 312 -0.88 22.62 14.50
N ILE A 313 -0.23 23.53 13.77
CA ILE A 313 0.51 24.68 14.37
C ILE A 313 -0.43 25.63 15.12
N ILE A 314 -1.66 25.82 14.62
CA ILE A 314 -2.68 26.69 15.22
C ILE A 314 -3.93 25.84 15.48
N GLY A 315 -4.08 25.34 16.71
CA GLY A 315 -5.25 24.54 17.13
C GLY A 315 -5.18 23.05 16.81
N SER A 316 -6.35 22.42 16.72
CA SER A 316 -6.54 21.05 16.25
C SER A 316 -7.61 21.00 15.16
N ILE A 317 -7.50 19.96 14.32
CA ILE A 317 -8.57 19.49 13.45
C ILE A 317 -9.08 18.19 14.08
N ASP A 318 -10.39 18.11 14.28
CA ASP A 318 -11.07 16.99 14.95
C ASP A 318 -12.17 16.46 14.02
N THR A 319 -11.91 15.30 13.44
CA THR A 319 -12.80 14.62 12.49
C THR A 319 -13.57 13.52 13.21
N GLU A 320 -14.89 13.65 13.35
CA GLU A 320 -15.72 12.76 14.19
C GLU A 320 -16.83 12.09 13.39
N LEU A 321 -17.09 10.80 13.67
CA LEU A 321 -18.05 9.99 12.93
C LEU A 321 -19.49 10.45 13.19
N ARG A 322 -20.16 10.91 12.12
CA ARG A 322 -21.54 11.37 12.12
C ARG A 322 -22.52 10.25 11.74
N GLU A 323 -22.28 9.57 10.62
CA GLU A 323 -23.10 8.46 10.15
C GLU A 323 -22.26 7.33 9.53
N TYR A 324 -22.80 6.11 9.58
CA TYR A 324 -22.20 4.92 8.97
C TYR A 324 -23.29 4.02 8.36
N SER A 325 -22.95 3.32 7.28
CA SER A 325 -23.87 2.46 6.53
C SER A 325 -23.13 1.35 5.79
N GLY A 326 -23.84 0.28 5.43
CA GLY A 326 -23.33 -0.82 4.60
C GLY A 326 -22.15 -1.62 5.17
N LEU A 327 -21.96 -1.61 6.49
CA LEU A 327 -20.92 -2.39 7.15
C LEU A 327 -21.17 -3.89 6.95
N ILE A 328 -20.11 -4.67 6.71
CA ILE A 328 -20.21 -6.13 6.48
C ILE A 328 -20.53 -6.97 7.74
N GLY A 329 -20.88 -6.32 8.86
CA GLY A 329 -21.18 -6.94 10.14
C GLY A 329 -21.61 -5.92 11.20
N PRO A 330 -22.04 -6.38 12.39
CA PRO A 330 -22.46 -5.49 13.47
C PRO A 330 -21.28 -4.76 14.11
N LEU A 331 -21.49 -3.50 14.51
CA LEU A 331 -20.61 -2.81 15.46
C LEU A 331 -20.91 -3.36 16.86
N ARG A 332 -19.95 -4.09 17.44
CA ARG A 332 -20.06 -4.66 18.79
C ARG A 332 -19.51 -3.70 19.85
N SER A 333 -18.69 -2.73 19.46
CA SER A 333 -18.10 -1.77 20.41
C SER A 333 -19.05 -0.61 20.77
N ARG A 334 -20.13 -0.40 20.01
CA ARG A 334 -21.14 0.64 20.26
C ARG A 334 -21.94 0.32 21.52
N ILE A 335 -21.95 1.26 22.46
CA ILE A 335 -22.72 1.18 23.70
C ILE A 335 -24.19 1.51 23.40
N LYS A 336 -25.11 1.01 24.22
CA LYS A 336 -26.57 1.18 24.09
C LYS A 336 -27.11 2.18 25.09
#